data_AF-A0A2M8Y478-F1
#
_entry.id   AF-A0A2M8Y478-F1
#
_cell.length_a   1.000
_cell.length_b   1.000
_cell.length_c   1.000
_cell.angle_alpha   90.00
_cell.angle_beta   90.00
_cell.angle_gamma   90.00
#
_symmetry.space_group_name_H-M   'P 1'
#
loop_
_entity.id
_entity.type
_entity.pdbx_description
1 polymer ?
#
loop_
_entity_poly.entity_id
_entity_poly.type
_entity_poly.pdbx_seq_one_letter_code
_entity_poly.pdbx_strand_id
1 'polypeptide(L)'
;MPSEYYIEKNRVLPPSQDFQFLLKEGLRYIEKLGSKFWTDYNAHDPGITILDVLCYAITDLGYRSDFAIKDLLTNKKGLIENKTFFSASNIFTNAPLTETDFRKLLIDIEGVANAWLLATKKEVDAYGYFVPNESEAKLYINKLEDKLSLKSTNKKISL
;
A
#
# COMPACT_ATOMS: atom_id res chain seq x y z
N MET A 1 -7.22 26.99 -17.90
CA MET A 1 -5.99 27.81 -17.88
C MET A 1 -5.18 27.40 -19.11
N PRO A 2 -4.84 28.32 -20.03
CA PRO A 2 -3.91 27.97 -21.11
C PRO A 2 -2.54 27.69 -20.49
N SER A 3 -1.94 26.54 -20.79
CA SER A 3 -0.57 26.24 -20.38
C SER A 3 0.38 27.12 -21.20
N GLU A 4 1.09 28.05 -20.56
CA GLU A 4 2.18 28.77 -21.21
C GLU A 4 3.32 27.80 -21.46
N TYR A 5 3.52 27.43 -22.73
CA TYR A 5 4.67 26.63 -23.16
C TYR A 5 5.90 27.56 -23.23
N TYR A 6 6.62 27.67 -22.11
CA TYR A 6 7.92 28.34 -22.07
C TYR A 6 9.02 27.29 -21.91
N ILE A 7 10.11 27.43 -22.69
CA ILE A 7 11.30 26.58 -22.57
C ILE A 7 12.27 27.30 -21.63
N GLU A 8 12.58 26.66 -20.51
CA GLU A 8 13.57 27.21 -19.58
C GLU A 8 14.93 27.36 -20.25
N LYS A 9 15.46 28.60 -20.24
CA LYS A 9 16.78 28.92 -20.79
C LYS A 9 17.91 28.16 -20.08
N ASN A 10 17.76 27.92 -18.78
CA ASN A 10 18.75 27.23 -17.95
C ASN A 10 18.20 25.87 -17.53
N ARG A 11 18.21 24.92 -18.47
CA ARG A 11 17.77 23.54 -18.18
C ARG A 11 18.78 22.85 -17.27
N VAL A 12 18.33 22.40 -16.10
CA VAL A 12 19.11 21.53 -15.22
C VAL A 12 18.80 20.08 -15.60
N LEU A 13 19.80 19.34 -16.08
CA LEU A 13 19.67 17.94 -16.46
C LEU A 13 20.09 17.02 -15.31
N PRO A 14 19.40 15.89 -15.10
CA PRO A 14 19.91 14.82 -14.27
C PRO A 14 21.29 14.36 -14.79
N PRO A 15 22.21 13.91 -13.93
CA PRO A 15 23.53 13.43 -14.35
C PRO A 15 23.51 12.33 -15.42
N SER A 16 22.48 11.47 -15.40
CA SER A 16 22.29 10.41 -16.40
C SER A 16 21.85 10.93 -17.77
N GLN A 17 21.38 12.17 -17.88
CA GLN A 17 20.94 12.82 -19.12
C GLN A 17 21.88 13.94 -19.56
N ASP A 18 22.93 14.24 -18.78
CA ASP A 18 23.95 15.21 -19.11
C ASP A 18 25.16 14.51 -19.75
N PHE A 19 25.19 14.54 -21.08
CA PHE A 19 26.29 13.96 -21.86
C PHE A 19 27.67 14.50 -21.45
N GLN A 20 27.80 15.81 -21.21
CA GLN A 20 29.09 16.43 -20.90
C GLN A 20 29.57 16.01 -19.51
N PHE A 21 28.64 15.91 -18.55
CA PHE A 21 28.92 15.33 -17.25
C PHE A 21 29.42 13.88 -17.38
N LEU A 22 28.72 13.04 -18.16
CA LEU A 22 29.08 11.64 -18.35
C LEU A 22 30.44 11.47 -19.01
N LEU A 23 30.75 12.29 -20.04
CA LEU A 23 32.04 12.26 -20.73
C LEU A 23 33.18 12.63 -19.77
N LYS A 24 33.00 13.68 -18.97
CA LYS A 24 33.97 14.10 -17.96
C LYS A 24 34.21 13.01 -16.92
N GLU A 25 33.15 12.38 -16.41
CA GLU A 25 33.28 11.27 -15.46
C GLU A 25 33.94 10.05 -16.07
N GLY A 26 33.60 9.72 -17.33
CA GLY A 26 34.24 8.64 -18.08
C GLY A 26 35.74 8.84 -18.24
N LEU A 27 36.17 10.03 -18.66
CA LEU A 27 37.59 10.40 -18.76
C LEU A 27 38.29 10.30 -17.40
N ARG A 28 37.63 10.78 -16.33
CA ARG A 28 38.16 10.66 -14.97
C ARG A 28 38.38 9.19 -14.56
N TYR A 29 37.50 8.28 -14.96
CA TYR A 29 37.69 6.84 -14.70
C TYR A 29 38.82 6.25 -15.54
N ILE A 30 38.92 6.61 -16.82
CA ILE A 30 40.01 6.14 -17.71
C ILE A 30 41.36 6.60 -17.17
N GLU A 31 41.51 7.88 -16.81
CA GLU A 31 42.76 8.42 -16.27
C GLU A 31 43.14 7.73 -14.95
N LYS A 32 42.18 7.55 -14.04
CA LYS A 32 42.41 6.92 -12.74
C LYS A 32 42.83 5.46 -12.86
N LEU A 33 42.29 4.71 -13.82
CA LEU A 33 42.46 3.26 -13.91
C LEU A 33 43.49 2.84 -14.98
N GLY A 34 43.70 3.66 -16.01
CA GLY A 34 44.43 3.31 -17.24
C GLY A 34 45.67 4.16 -17.54
N SER A 35 45.93 5.24 -16.80
CA SER A 35 47.01 6.21 -17.11
C SER A 35 48.42 5.64 -17.21
N LYS A 36 48.68 4.45 -16.63
CA LYS A 36 49.96 3.76 -16.78
C LYS A 36 50.22 3.25 -18.21
N PHE A 37 49.16 2.91 -18.95
CA PHE A 37 49.26 2.25 -20.26
C PHE A 37 48.66 3.07 -21.40
N TRP A 38 47.69 3.95 -21.09
CA TRP A 38 46.99 4.75 -22.07
C TRP A 38 47.02 6.21 -21.63
N THR A 39 47.74 7.05 -22.39
CA THR A 39 48.03 8.45 -22.04
C THR A 39 47.47 9.46 -23.04
N ASP A 40 46.97 9.00 -24.19
CA ASP A 40 46.32 9.86 -25.18
C ASP A 40 44.80 9.86 -24.95
N TYR A 41 44.26 11.02 -24.56
CA TYR A 41 42.83 11.21 -24.29
C TYR A 41 42.16 12.16 -25.28
N ASN A 42 42.75 12.32 -26.47
CA ASN A 42 42.22 13.23 -27.49
C ASN A 42 41.09 12.58 -28.30
N ALA A 43 40.27 13.42 -28.93
CA ALA A 43 39.09 12.99 -29.68
C ALA A 43 39.36 12.09 -30.91
N HIS A 44 40.62 12.04 -31.39
CA HIS A 44 41.01 11.17 -32.49
C HIS A 44 41.29 9.72 -32.03
N ASP A 45 41.46 9.50 -30.73
CA ASP A 45 41.67 8.18 -30.17
C ASP A 45 40.36 7.36 -30.26
N PRO A 46 40.40 6.14 -30.83
CA PRO A 46 39.21 5.32 -31.02
C PRO A 46 38.59 4.87 -29.69
N GLY A 47 39.38 4.69 -28.62
CA GLY A 47 38.89 4.38 -27.28
C GLY A 47 38.11 5.55 -26.67
N ILE A 48 38.54 6.79 -26.91
CA ILE A 48 37.79 7.99 -26.52
C ILE A 48 36.51 8.12 -27.34
N THR A 49 36.54 7.76 -28.62
CA THR A 49 35.33 7.73 -29.46
C THR A 49 34.32 6.67 -28.97
N ILE A 50 34.80 5.52 -28.48
CA ILE A 50 33.94 4.51 -27.83
C ILE A 50 33.31 5.06 -26.55
N LEU A 51 34.07 5.80 -25.74
CA LEU A 51 33.54 6.46 -24.54
C LEU A 51 32.42 7.45 -24.91
N ASP A 52 32.60 8.26 -25.95
CA ASP A 52 31.60 9.19 -26.46
C ASP A 52 30.28 8.48 -26.80
N VAL A 53 30.35 7.42 -27.61
CA VAL A 53 29.18 6.59 -27.95
C VAL A 53 28.51 5.98 -26.71
N LEU A 54 29.30 5.54 -25.73
CA LEU A 54 28.77 5.04 -24.46
C LEU A 54 28.04 6.13 -23.68
N CYS A 55 28.60 7.34 -23.59
CA CYS A 55 27.96 8.48 -22.93
C CYS A 55 26.63 8.85 -23.62
N TYR A 56 26.57 8.80 -24.94
CA TYR A 56 25.32 8.98 -25.69
C TYR A 56 24.30 7.88 -25.35
N ALA A 57 24.71 6.62 -25.34
CA ALA A 57 23.82 5.50 -24.99
C ALA A 57 23.27 5.61 -23.55
N ILE A 58 24.10 6.03 -22.59
CA ILE A 58 23.67 6.28 -21.21
C ILE A 58 22.69 7.46 -21.16
N THR A 59 22.95 8.53 -21.91
CA THR A 59 22.06 9.70 -22.01
C THR A 59 20.68 9.32 -22.52
N ASP A 60 20.61 8.55 -23.61
CA ASP A 60 19.35 8.04 -24.17
C ASP A 60 18.62 7.10 -23.20
N LEU A 61 19.34 6.21 -22.50
CA LEU A 61 18.76 5.35 -21.47
C LEU A 61 18.24 6.16 -20.27
N GLY A 62 19.00 7.16 -19.83
CA GLY A 62 18.62 8.07 -18.76
C GLY A 62 17.38 8.89 -19.09
N TYR A 63 17.20 9.25 -20.36
CA TYR A 63 15.98 9.90 -20.84
C TYR A 63 14.77 8.95 -20.84
N ARG A 64 14.92 7.74 -21.40
CA ARG A 64 13.81 6.77 -21.51
C ARG A 64 13.36 6.24 -20.15
N SER A 65 14.27 6.13 -19.19
CA SER A 65 13.94 5.61 -17.85
C SER A 65 13.33 6.65 -16.92
N ASP A 66 13.38 7.95 -17.28
CA ASP A 66 12.86 9.06 -16.48
C ASP A 66 11.40 9.43 -16.81
N PHE A 67 10.73 8.67 -17.67
CA PHE A 67 9.30 8.83 -17.89
C PHE A 67 8.49 8.44 -16.67
N ALA A 68 7.29 9.02 -16.54
CA ALA A 68 6.42 8.71 -15.41
C ALA A 68 6.15 7.20 -15.34
N ILE A 69 6.20 6.65 -14.12
CA ILE A 69 6.10 5.19 -13.92
C ILE A 69 4.83 4.59 -14.52
N LYS A 70 3.72 5.34 -14.51
CA LYS A 70 2.46 4.93 -15.15
C LYS A 70 2.64 4.70 -16.66
N ASP A 71 3.43 5.54 -17.33
CA ASP A 71 3.64 5.48 -18.77
C ASP A 71 4.62 4.35 -19.10
N LEU A 72 5.65 4.14 -18.27
CA LEU A 72 6.58 3.02 -18.38
C LEU A 72 5.90 1.66 -18.22
N LEU A 73 4.91 1.56 -17.33
CA LEU A 73 4.20 0.31 -17.04
C LEU A 73 2.97 0.07 -17.94
N THR A 74 2.57 1.07 -18.72
CA THR A 74 1.41 0.99 -19.60
C THR A 74 1.77 0.27 -20.90
N ASN A 75 0.97 -0.73 -21.27
CA ASN A 75 1.14 -1.46 -22.52
C ASN A 75 0.58 -0.68 -23.72
N LYS A 76 0.77 -1.21 -24.94
CA LYS A 76 0.29 -0.58 -26.19
C LYS A 76 -1.24 -0.38 -26.26
N LYS A 77 -2.02 -1.03 -25.40
CA LYS A 77 -3.48 -0.88 -25.31
C LYS A 77 -3.90 0.20 -24.31
N GLY A 78 -2.96 0.88 -23.66
CA GLY A 78 -3.26 1.87 -22.63
C GLY A 78 -3.59 1.27 -21.26
N LEU A 79 -3.23 0.00 -21.01
CA LEU A 79 -3.52 -0.69 -19.76
C LEU A 79 -2.24 -1.08 -19.02
N ILE A 80 -2.26 -1.00 -17.68
CA ILE A 80 -1.22 -1.53 -16.82
C ILE A 80 -1.61 -2.98 -16.46
N GLU A 81 -1.05 -3.95 -17.17
CA GLU A 81 -1.30 -5.38 -16.94
C GLU A 81 -0.20 -5.97 -16.03
N ASN A 82 -0.28 -5.67 -14.73
CA ASN A 82 0.64 -6.22 -13.73
C ASN A 82 -0.12 -7.01 -12.66
N LYS A 83 0.09 -8.33 -12.63
CA LYS A 83 -0.57 -9.25 -11.67
C LYS A 83 0.01 -9.18 -10.26
N THR A 84 1.10 -8.45 -10.06
CA THR A 84 1.81 -8.29 -8.77
C THR A 84 1.39 -7.01 -8.04
N PHE A 85 0.69 -6.08 -8.69
CA PHE A 85 0.11 -4.92 -8.01
C PHE A 85 -1.20 -5.31 -7.34
N PHE A 86 -1.12 -5.62 -6.05
CA PHE A 86 -2.27 -5.87 -5.21
C PHE A 86 -2.84 -4.56 -4.67
N SER A 87 -4.17 -4.44 -4.65
CA SER A 87 -4.81 -3.37 -3.88
C SER A 87 -4.56 -3.57 -2.38
N ALA A 88 -4.70 -2.49 -1.61
CA ALA A 88 -4.65 -2.56 -0.15
C ALA A 88 -5.64 -3.60 0.41
N SER A 89 -6.84 -3.70 -0.17
CA SER A 89 -7.84 -4.72 0.21
C SER A 89 -7.40 -6.17 -0.05
N ASN A 90 -6.47 -6.41 -0.98
CA ASN A 90 -6.00 -7.75 -1.30
C ASN A 90 -4.83 -8.18 -0.41
N ILE A 91 -4.01 -7.22 0.06
CA ILE A 91 -2.76 -7.53 0.78
C ILE A 91 -2.80 -7.18 2.27
N PHE A 92 -3.62 -6.22 2.70
CA PHE A 92 -3.72 -5.81 4.11
C PHE A 92 -4.80 -6.55 4.90
N THR A 93 -5.63 -7.36 4.25
CA THR A 93 -6.69 -8.10 4.93
C THR A 93 -6.07 -9.27 5.68
N ASN A 94 -6.21 -9.27 7.01
CA ASN A 94 -5.84 -10.39 7.86
C ASN A 94 -7.10 -11.18 8.25
N ALA A 95 -6.93 -12.40 8.77
CA ALA A 95 -8.03 -13.16 9.34
C ALA A 95 -8.65 -12.38 10.52
N PRO A 96 -9.99 -12.34 10.64
CA PRO A 96 -10.66 -11.70 11.77
C PRO A 96 -10.36 -12.46 13.06
N LEU A 97 -9.92 -11.75 14.10
CA LEU A 97 -9.60 -12.34 15.41
C LEU A 97 -10.40 -11.70 16.55
N THR A 98 -10.87 -10.47 16.39
CA THR A 98 -11.68 -9.78 17.38
C THR A 98 -13.15 -9.72 16.98
N GLU A 99 -14.05 -9.51 17.94
CA GLU A 99 -15.49 -9.27 17.67
C GLU A 99 -15.71 -8.13 16.67
N THR A 100 -14.85 -7.11 16.70
CA THR A 100 -14.92 -5.98 15.77
C THR A 100 -14.53 -6.40 14.34
N ASP A 101 -13.54 -7.27 14.19
CA ASP A 101 -13.13 -7.77 12.87
C ASP A 101 -14.23 -8.65 12.27
N PHE A 102 -14.83 -9.53 13.08
CA PHE A 102 -15.99 -10.32 12.65
C PHE A 102 -17.19 -9.43 12.31
N ARG A 103 -17.47 -8.38 13.08
CA ARG A 103 -18.52 -7.43 12.74
C ARG A 103 -18.27 -6.76 11.38
N LYS A 104 -17.04 -6.31 11.12
CA LYS A 104 -16.65 -5.73 9.81
C LYS A 104 -16.84 -6.73 8.67
N LEU A 105 -16.48 -7.99 8.87
CA LEU A 105 -16.70 -9.05 7.88
C LEU A 105 -18.18 -9.30 7.61
N LEU A 106 -19.03 -9.27 8.66
CA LEU A 106 -20.44 -9.58 8.56
C LEU A 106 -21.26 -8.47 7.89
N ILE A 107 -20.86 -7.20 8.03
CA ILE A 107 -21.55 -6.07 7.37
C ILE A 107 -21.26 -5.99 5.87
N ASP A 108 -20.22 -6.67 5.38
CA ASP A 108 -19.95 -6.80 3.94
C ASP A 108 -20.94 -7.74 3.24
N ILE A 109 -21.79 -8.46 4.00
CA ILE A 109 -22.87 -9.30 3.47
C ILE A 109 -24.05 -8.42 3.07
N GLU A 110 -24.50 -8.56 1.81
CA GLU A 110 -25.64 -7.82 1.30
C GLU A 110 -26.89 -8.02 2.18
N GLY A 111 -27.52 -6.92 2.59
CA GLY A 111 -28.70 -6.92 3.45
C GLY A 111 -28.42 -6.89 4.97
N VAL A 112 -27.16 -7.02 5.41
CA VAL A 112 -26.79 -6.92 6.82
C VAL A 112 -26.39 -5.49 7.17
N ALA A 113 -27.24 -4.79 7.93
CA ALA A 113 -26.93 -3.43 8.39
C ALA A 113 -26.00 -3.43 9.63
N ASN A 114 -26.11 -4.42 10.50
CA ASN A 114 -25.30 -4.54 11.72
C ASN A 114 -25.27 -5.99 12.24
N ALA A 115 -24.22 -6.35 12.98
CA ALA A 115 -24.05 -7.68 13.56
C ALA A 115 -23.38 -7.61 14.95
N TRP A 116 -23.76 -8.52 15.85
CA TRP A 116 -23.13 -8.68 17.17
C TRP A 116 -22.71 -10.12 17.39
N LEU A 117 -21.49 -10.32 17.86
CA LEU A 117 -21.02 -11.62 18.33
C LEU A 117 -21.27 -11.71 19.83
N LEU A 118 -21.88 -12.80 20.27
CA LEU A 118 -22.15 -13.10 21.67
C LEU A 118 -21.57 -14.48 21.99
N ALA A 119 -20.76 -14.55 23.04
CA ALA A 119 -20.21 -15.81 23.51
C ALA A 119 -21.30 -16.60 24.25
N THR A 120 -21.82 -17.66 23.62
CA THR A 120 -22.82 -18.56 24.21
C THR A 120 -22.18 -19.83 24.74
N LYS A 121 -22.75 -20.42 25.80
CA LYS A 121 -22.49 -21.82 26.14
C LYS A 121 -23.26 -22.72 25.16
N LYS A 122 -22.73 -23.90 24.87
CA LYS A 122 -23.42 -24.92 24.05
C LYS A 122 -24.42 -25.76 24.84
N GLU A 123 -24.38 -25.63 26.16
CA GLU A 123 -25.33 -26.27 27.06
C GLU A 123 -26.70 -25.62 26.90
N VAL A 124 -27.75 -26.44 26.93
CA VAL A 124 -29.13 -26.00 26.87
C VAL A 124 -29.84 -26.33 28.17
N ASP A 125 -30.75 -25.47 28.60
CA ASP A 125 -31.60 -25.69 29.77
C ASP A 125 -32.72 -26.71 29.48
N ALA A 126 -33.54 -27.00 30.50
CA ALA A 126 -34.65 -27.94 30.39
C ALA A 126 -35.73 -27.54 29.36
N TYR A 127 -35.69 -26.30 28.87
CA TYR A 127 -36.63 -25.75 27.89
C TYR A 127 -36.00 -25.61 26.49
N GLY A 128 -34.73 -26.01 26.32
CA GLY A 128 -34.01 -25.97 25.05
C GLY A 128 -33.35 -24.62 24.73
N TYR A 129 -33.30 -23.69 25.68
CA TYR A 129 -32.59 -22.42 25.50
C TYR A 129 -31.12 -22.56 25.89
N PHE A 130 -30.22 -21.87 25.18
CA PHE A 130 -28.80 -21.84 25.56
C PHE A 130 -28.61 -21.25 26.94
N VAL A 131 -27.80 -21.91 27.75
CA VAL A 131 -27.48 -21.44 29.11
C VAL A 131 -26.66 -20.15 29.00
N PRO A 132 -27.01 -19.09 29.76
CA PRO A 132 -26.27 -17.83 29.81
C PRO A 132 -24.79 -18.04 30.16
N ASN A 133 -23.92 -17.21 29.60
CA ASN A 133 -22.51 -17.21 29.98
C ASN A 133 -22.32 -16.72 31.43
N GLU A 134 -21.20 -17.06 32.08
CA GLU A 134 -20.91 -16.62 33.46
C GLU A 134 -20.78 -15.11 33.61
N SER A 135 -20.45 -14.42 32.51
CA SER A 135 -20.40 -12.96 32.45
C SER A 135 -21.79 -12.31 32.28
N GLU A 136 -22.85 -13.10 32.05
CA GLU A 136 -24.21 -12.58 31.95
C GLU A 136 -24.87 -12.46 33.33
N ALA A 137 -25.42 -11.28 33.64
CA ALA A 137 -26.14 -11.04 34.88
C ALA A 137 -27.65 -11.16 34.66
N LYS A 138 -28.35 -11.86 35.57
CA LYS A 138 -29.82 -11.92 35.55
C LYS A 138 -30.41 -10.53 35.82
N LEU A 139 -31.22 -10.06 34.88
CA LEU A 139 -32.01 -8.84 35.00
C LEU A 139 -33.45 -9.19 35.40
N TYR A 140 -33.97 -8.46 36.37
CA TYR A 140 -35.31 -8.58 36.89
C TYR A 140 -36.04 -7.25 36.69
N ILE A 141 -37.32 -7.33 36.34
CA ILE A 141 -38.18 -6.15 36.25
C ILE A 141 -38.72 -5.84 37.64
N ASN A 142 -38.42 -4.65 38.15
CA ASN A 142 -39.12 -4.11 39.32
C ASN A 142 -40.41 -3.42 38.85
N LYS A 143 -41.52 -4.15 38.91
CA LYS A 143 -42.83 -3.67 38.47
C LYS A 143 -43.35 -2.44 39.24
N LEU A 144 -42.86 -2.20 40.46
CA LEU A 144 -43.31 -1.09 41.30
C LEU A 144 -42.61 0.22 40.94
N GLU A 145 -41.33 0.13 40.59
CA GLU A 145 -40.49 1.30 40.26
C GLU A 145 -40.34 1.52 38.76
N ASP A 146 -40.92 0.62 37.96
CA ASP A 146 -40.79 0.54 36.50
C ASP A 146 -39.33 0.62 36.02
N LYS A 147 -38.45 -0.10 36.72
CA LYS A 147 -36.99 -0.10 36.51
C LYS A 147 -36.44 -1.50 36.44
N LEU A 148 -35.34 -1.65 35.71
CA LEU A 148 -34.56 -2.87 35.68
C LEU A 148 -33.67 -2.97 36.92
N SER A 149 -33.61 -4.16 37.52
CA SER A 149 -32.86 -4.46 38.74
C SER A 149 -32.07 -5.76 38.56
N LEU A 150 -30.87 -5.85 39.14
CA LEU A 150 -30.09 -7.10 39.19
C LEU A 150 -30.53 -8.04 40.32
N LYS A 151 -31.43 -7.58 41.20
CA LYS A 151 -32.00 -8.36 42.30
C LYS A 151 -33.41 -8.80 41.97
N SER A 152 -33.76 -10.04 42.29
CA SER A 152 -35.12 -10.56 42.18
C SER A 152 -36.07 -9.76 43.08
N THR A 153 -36.81 -8.82 42.50
CA THR A 153 -37.70 -7.88 43.19
C THR A 153 -39.15 -8.36 43.32
N ASN A 154 -39.44 -9.62 42.97
CA ASN A 154 -40.77 -10.18 43.18
C ASN A 154 -40.99 -10.47 44.68
N LYS A 155 -41.49 -9.48 45.43
CA LYS A 155 -42.14 -9.73 46.73
C LYS A 155 -43.35 -10.63 46.49
N LYS A 156 -43.44 -11.75 47.24
CA LYS A 156 -44.67 -12.56 47.31
C LYS A 156 -45.83 -11.65 47.69
N ILE A 157 -46.84 -11.55 46.84
CA ILE A 157 -48.12 -10.96 47.20
C ILE A 157 -48.78 -12.00 48.12
N SER A 158 -48.70 -11.77 49.43
CA SER A 158 -49.54 -12.47 50.41
C SER A 158 -50.96 -11.93 50.27
N LEU A 159 -51.88 -12.79 49.83
CA LEU A 159 -53.32 -12.61 50.01
C LEU A 159 -53.66 -12.63 51.50
#